data_AF-A0A212JMR9-F1
#
_entry.id   AF-A0A212JMR9-F1
#
_cell.length_a   1.000
_cell.length_b   1.000
_cell.length_c   1.000
_cell.angle_alpha   90.00
_cell.angle_beta   90.00
_cell.angle_gamma   90.00
#
_symmetry.space_group_name_H-M   'P 1'
#
loop_
_entity.id
_entity.type
_entity.pdbx_description
1 polymer ?
#
loop_
_entity_poly.entity_id
_entity_poly.type
_entity_poly.pdbx_seq_one_letter_code
_entity_poly.pdbx_strand_id
1 'polypeptide(L)'
;MVGHLSVGNGSMTFQRGPLALAMRHGGIFLLNEMDLLDPASAVGLRGILDDAPLRLPMNGGEMIPPHPTPRFVAAANTSGGSDDGGLHRRAPRQNLASTDRFRLREIGQPESEAELRIFAASGGAFRRKRKIPLPVSGCSRKISATA
;
A
#
# COMPACT_ATOMS: atom_id res chain seq x y z
N MET A 1 0.11 -3.16 11.26
CA MET A 1 0.78 -1.98 10.66
C MET A 1 1.32 -1.00 11.70
N VAL A 2 0.57 -0.72 12.77
CA VAL A 2 0.90 0.29 13.78
C VAL A 2 1.90 -0.21 14.84
N GLY A 3 1.79 -1.46 15.26
CA GLY A 3 2.68 -2.10 16.24
C GLY A 3 1.96 -3.23 16.96
N HIS A 4 2.66 -3.90 17.88
CA HIS A 4 2.10 -4.97 18.71
C HIS A 4 2.82 -5.03 20.07
N LEU A 5 2.16 -5.62 21.08
CA LEU A 5 2.80 -5.95 22.35
C LEU A 5 3.57 -7.26 22.19
N SER A 6 4.80 -7.29 22.67
CA SER A 6 5.69 -8.45 22.64
C SER A 6 6.28 -8.69 24.03
N VAL A 7 6.42 -9.97 24.38
CA VAL A 7 7.01 -10.37 25.66
C VAL A 7 8.52 -10.51 25.48
N GLY A 8 9.27 -9.79 26.29
CA GLY A 8 10.72 -9.90 26.37
C GLY A 8 11.21 -9.77 27.81
N ASN A 9 12.15 -10.63 28.21
CA ASN A 9 12.80 -10.60 29.53
C ASN A 9 11.82 -10.51 30.71
N GLY A 10 10.72 -11.26 30.66
CA GLY A 10 9.71 -11.28 31.73
C GLY A 10 8.80 -10.05 31.78
N SER A 11 8.84 -9.16 30.77
CA SER A 11 8.02 -7.95 30.71
C SER A 11 7.31 -7.80 29.36
N MET A 12 6.17 -7.10 29.35
CA MET A 12 5.47 -6.68 28.14
C MET A 12 6.07 -5.39 27.60
N THR A 13 6.54 -5.40 26.36
CA THR A 13 7.09 -4.23 25.67
C THR A 13 6.36 -3.98 24.36
N PHE A 14 6.08 -2.72 24.04
CA PHE A 14 5.43 -2.37 22.78
C PHE A 14 6.46 -2.25 21.66
N GLN A 15 6.28 -3.05 20.60
CA GLN A 15 7.08 -2.97 19.38
C GLN A 15 6.33 -2.15 18.34
N ARG A 16 6.92 -1.01 17.95
CA ARG A 16 6.37 -0.13 16.93
C ARG A 16 6.42 -0.81 15.56
N GLY A 17 5.33 -0.69 14.81
CA GLY A 17 5.23 -1.18 13.45
C GLY A 17 5.83 -0.22 12.42
N PRO A 18 5.89 -0.65 11.14
CA PRO A 18 6.49 0.15 10.07
C PRO A 18 5.84 1.52 9.89
N LEU A 19 4.53 1.64 10.10
CA LEU A 19 3.82 2.92 10.02
C LEU A 19 4.27 3.90 11.11
N ALA A 20 4.33 3.42 12.35
CA ALA A 20 4.75 4.25 13.48
C ALA A 20 6.23 4.67 13.35
N LEU A 21 7.08 3.81 12.82
CA LEU A 21 8.48 4.12 12.53
C LEU A 21 8.61 5.16 11.41
N ALA A 22 7.86 5.01 10.32
CA ALA A 22 7.87 5.97 9.21
C ALA A 22 7.42 7.36 9.65
N MET A 23 6.36 7.44 10.45
CA MET A 23 5.87 8.73 10.99
C MET A 23 6.85 9.36 11.97
N ARG A 24 7.54 8.58 12.79
CA ARG A 24 8.51 9.09 13.78
C ARG A 24 9.80 9.57 13.14
N HIS A 25 10.28 8.89 12.09
CA HIS A 25 11.61 9.11 11.52
C HIS A 25 11.59 9.77 10.13
N GLY A 26 10.42 10.13 9.60
CA GLY A 26 10.31 10.74 8.27
C GLY A 26 10.57 9.76 7.13
N GLY A 27 10.21 8.49 7.33
CA GLY A 27 10.38 7.43 6.35
C GLY A 27 9.28 7.40 5.28
N ILE A 28 9.49 6.57 4.27
CA ILE A 28 8.47 6.21 3.29
C ILE A 28 7.71 5.00 3.81
N PHE A 29 6.39 5.13 3.96
CA PHE A 29 5.50 4.02 4.26
C PHE A 29 4.82 3.54 2.97
N LEU A 30 5.10 2.29 2.58
CA LEU A 30 4.46 1.65 1.43
C LEU A 30 3.35 0.70 1.90
N LEU A 31 2.11 1.06 1.59
CA LEU A 31 0.93 0.20 1.72
C LEU A 31 0.73 -0.58 0.41
N ASN A 32 1.26 -1.79 0.35
CA ASN A 32 1.02 -2.68 -0.78
C ASN A 32 -0.39 -3.29 -0.73
N GLU A 33 -1.00 -3.50 -1.89
CA GLU A 33 -2.33 -4.10 -2.04
C GLU A 33 -3.41 -3.37 -1.22
N MET A 34 -3.44 -2.04 -1.31
CA MET A 34 -4.41 -1.20 -0.58
C MET A 34 -5.86 -1.60 -0.87
N ASP A 35 -6.14 -2.12 -2.05
CA ASP A 35 -7.46 -2.60 -2.44
C ASP A 35 -7.93 -3.84 -1.68
N LEU A 36 -7.02 -4.56 -1.00
CA LEU A 36 -7.35 -5.65 -0.08
C LEU A 36 -7.47 -5.19 1.38
N LEU A 37 -7.16 -3.93 1.68
CA LEU A 37 -7.25 -3.40 3.04
C LEU A 37 -8.71 -3.35 3.47
N ASP A 38 -8.96 -3.83 4.69
CA ASP A 38 -10.26 -3.70 5.35
C ASP A 38 -10.68 -2.20 5.43
N PRO A 39 -11.95 -1.86 5.11
CA PRO A 39 -12.41 -0.48 5.11
C PRO A 39 -12.29 0.26 6.45
N ALA A 40 -12.47 -0.43 7.59
CA ALA A 40 -12.32 0.18 8.91
C ALA A 40 -10.86 0.56 9.19
N SER A 41 -9.92 -0.28 8.75
CA SER A 41 -8.49 -0.02 8.79
C SER A 41 -8.10 1.14 7.87
N ALA A 42 -8.70 1.22 6.67
CA ALA A 42 -8.50 2.33 5.74
C ALA A 42 -9.01 3.68 6.31
N VAL A 43 -10.12 3.67 7.05
CA VAL A 43 -10.61 4.87 7.76
C VAL A 43 -9.63 5.29 8.87
N GLY A 44 -9.02 4.35 9.58
CA GLY A 44 -8.00 4.65 10.58
C GLY A 44 -6.75 5.35 10.02
N LEU A 45 -6.42 5.11 8.75
CA LEU A 45 -5.31 5.78 8.06
C LEU A 45 -5.65 7.19 7.60
N ARG A 46 -6.94 7.56 7.52
CA ARG A 46 -7.38 8.85 7.00
C ARG A 46 -6.83 10.02 7.79
N GLY A 47 -6.82 9.94 9.12
CA GLY A 47 -6.27 10.99 9.96
C GLY A 47 -4.78 11.21 9.65
N ILE A 48 -4.03 10.14 9.41
CA ILE A 48 -2.60 10.23 9.10
C ILE A 48 -2.36 10.89 7.74
N LEU A 49 -3.22 10.61 6.76
CA LEU A 49 -3.20 11.28 5.45
C LEU A 49 -3.62 12.76 5.51
N ASP A 50 -4.31 13.17 6.58
CA ASP A 50 -4.70 14.55 6.89
C ASP A 50 -3.71 15.21 7.89
N ASP A 51 -2.46 14.72 7.97
CA ASP A 51 -1.41 15.20 8.87
C ASP A 51 -1.76 15.12 10.38
N ALA A 52 -2.71 14.28 10.77
CA ALA A 52 -3.03 14.07 12.18
C ALA A 52 -1.96 13.18 12.87
N PRO A 53 -1.72 13.38 14.18
CA PRO A 53 -0.84 12.52 14.96
C PRO A 53 -1.34 11.07 14.98
N LEU A 54 -0.42 10.11 14.88
CA LEU A 54 -0.73 8.70 15.08
C LEU A 54 -0.83 8.39 16.57
N ARG A 55 -2.00 7.92 16.99
CA ARG A 55 -2.22 7.46 18.36
C ARG A 55 -1.89 5.98 18.49
N LEU A 56 -1.16 5.61 19.54
CA LEU A 56 -0.80 4.25 19.90
C LEU A 56 -1.47 3.86 21.24
N PRO A 57 -2.75 3.41 21.22
CA PRO A 57 -3.48 3.09 22.46
C PRO A 57 -2.78 2.01 23.31
N MET A 58 -2.18 1.03 22.63
CA MET A 58 -1.49 -0.11 23.26
C MET A 58 -0.16 0.28 23.89
N ASN A 59 0.37 1.47 23.60
CA ASN A 59 1.60 1.99 24.21
C ASN A 59 1.28 3.15 25.16
N GLY A 60 0.34 2.94 26.08
CA GLY A 60 -0.08 3.96 27.05
C GLY A 60 -0.72 5.20 26.41
N GLY A 61 -1.18 5.12 25.16
CA GLY A 61 -1.75 6.25 24.44
C GLY A 61 -0.71 7.21 23.82
N GLU A 62 0.54 6.78 23.62
CA GLU A 62 1.58 7.57 22.92
C GLU A 62 1.01 8.21 21.64
N MET A 63 1.24 9.51 21.46
CA MET A 63 0.93 10.23 20.25
C MET A 63 2.22 10.52 19.48
N ILE A 64 2.30 10.04 18.25
CA ILE A 64 3.41 10.29 17.34
C ILE A 64 2.99 11.41 16.39
N PRO A 65 3.50 12.64 16.54
CA PRO A 65 3.26 13.69 15.55
C PRO A 65 3.90 13.27 14.22
N PRO A 66 3.31 13.66 13.07
CA PRO A 66 3.94 13.42 11.78
C PRO A 66 5.30 14.15 11.73
N HIS A 67 6.31 13.48 11.20
CA HIS A 67 7.57 14.13 10.82
C HIS A 67 7.30 15.24 9.78
N PRO A 68 8.22 16.19 9.53
CA PRO A 68 8.09 17.13 8.42
C PRO A 68 8.23 16.52 7.01
N THR A 69 8.69 15.28 6.88
CA THR A 69 8.94 14.61 5.58
C THR A 69 8.39 13.18 5.45
N PRO A 70 7.28 12.79 6.10
CA PRO A 70 6.77 11.44 5.99
C PRO A 70 6.16 11.26 4.60
N ARG A 71 6.38 10.13 3.95
CA ARG A 71 5.77 9.87 2.64
C ARG A 71 4.89 8.64 2.71
N PHE A 72 3.65 8.80 2.27
CA PHE A 72 2.71 7.70 2.16
C PHE A 72 2.59 7.29 0.71
N VAL A 73 2.90 6.02 0.44
CA VAL A 73 2.74 5.41 -0.87
C VAL A 73 1.79 4.23 -0.74
N ALA A 74 0.81 4.14 -1.60
CA ALA A 74 -0.06 2.98 -1.71
C ALA A 74 0.02 2.40 -3.11
N ALA A 75 -0.01 1.08 -3.19
CA ALA A 75 -0.09 0.35 -4.45
C ALA A 75 -1.39 -0.46 -4.46
N ALA A 76 -2.16 -0.36 -5.53
CA ALA A 76 -3.37 -1.13 -5.74
C ALA A 76 -3.39 -1.70 -7.16
N ASN A 77 -3.88 -2.93 -7.29
CA ASN A 77 -4.06 -3.55 -8.61
C ASN A 77 -5.39 -3.15 -9.26
N THR A 78 -6.36 -2.73 -8.44
CA THR A 78 -7.64 -2.20 -8.88
C THR A 78 -7.75 -0.71 -8.61
N SER A 79 -8.64 -0.03 -9.32
CA SER A 79 -9.00 1.38 -9.12
C SER A 79 -9.81 1.66 -7.84
N GLY A 80 -9.73 0.77 -6.83
CA GLY A 80 -10.57 0.83 -5.62
C GLY A 80 -11.96 0.21 -5.82
N GLY A 81 -12.16 -0.55 -6.90
CA GLY A 81 -13.40 -1.25 -7.22
C GLY A 81 -13.15 -2.59 -7.89
N SER A 82 -14.16 -3.46 -7.86
CA SER A 82 -14.18 -4.73 -8.60
C SER A 82 -14.07 -4.45 -10.09
N ASP A 83 -12.99 -4.90 -10.71
CA ASP A 83 -12.81 -4.88 -12.16
C ASP A 83 -13.89 -5.73 -12.86
N ASP A 84 -14.50 -5.18 -13.93
CA ASP A 84 -15.55 -5.81 -14.72
C ASP A 84 -15.07 -7.09 -15.43
N GLY A 85 -13.75 -7.29 -15.53
CA GLY A 85 -13.11 -8.51 -16.05
C GLY A 85 -13.21 -9.75 -15.16
N GLY A 86 -13.84 -9.67 -13.98
CA GLY A 86 -14.17 -10.83 -13.14
C GLY A 86 -13.01 -11.48 -12.38
N LEU A 87 -11.76 -11.11 -12.66
CA LEU A 87 -10.57 -11.69 -12.03
C LEU A 87 -10.28 -11.13 -10.62
N HIS A 88 -10.76 -9.93 -10.31
CA HIS A 88 -10.45 -9.21 -9.07
C HIS A 88 -11.66 -9.01 -8.14
N ARG A 89 -12.68 -9.88 -8.26
CA ARG A 89 -13.95 -9.85 -7.50
C ARG A 89 -13.79 -9.97 -5.96
N ARG A 90 -12.57 -10.10 -5.43
CA ARG A 90 -12.28 -10.24 -4.00
C ARG A 90 -11.80 -8.95 -3.31
N ALA A 91 -11.55 -7.88 -4.05
CA ALA A 91 -11.16 -6.60 -3.45
C ALA A 91 -12.41 -5.88 -2.88
N PRO A 92 -12.47 -5.57 -1.57
CA PRO A 92 -13.52 -4.71 -1.03
C PRO A 92 -13.53 -3.35 -1.74
N ARG A 93 -14.72 -2.82 -2.04
CA ARG A 93 -14.84 -1.44 -2.55
C ARG A 93 -14.24 -0.50 -1.52
N GLN A 94 -13.25 0.27 -1.95
CA GLN A 94 -12.58 1.22 -1.08
C GLN A 94 -13.42 2.51 -0.96
N ASN A 95 -13.31 3.18 0.18
CA ASN A 95 -14.01 4.44 0.40
C ASN A 95 -13.41 5.54 -0.49
N LEU A 96 -14.24 6.17 -1.33
CA LEU A 96 -13.84 7.29 -2.19
C LEU A 96 -13.12 8.40 -1.40
N ALA A 97 -13.53 8.67 -0.16
CA ALA A 97 -12.89 9.68 0.67
C ALA A 97 -11.42 9.34 0.99
N SER A 98 -11.07 8.07 1.15
CA SER A 98 -9.68 7.65 1.38
C SER A 98 -8.86 7.73 0.10
N THR A 99 -9.46 7.39 -1.05
CA THR A 99 -8.78 7.43 -2.36
C THR A 99 -8.53 8.85 -2.87
N ASP A 100 -9.37 9.83 -2.49
CA ASP A 100 -9.22 11.24 -2.94
C ASP A 100 -7.96 11.93 -2.38
N ARG A 101 -7.43 11.47 -1.24
CA ARG A 101 -6.23 12.03 -0.59
C ARG A 101 -4.91 11.64 -1.26
N PHE A 102 -5.01 10.85 -2.32
CA PHE A 102 -3.89 10.23 -2.99
C PHE A 102 -3.73 10.81 -4.39
N ARG A 103 -2.51 11.24 -4.75
CA ARG A 103 -2.21 11.52 -6.15
C ARG A 103 -2.11 10.21 -6.89
N LEU A 104 -3.13 9.89 -7.68
CA LEU A 104 -3.24 8.62 -8.38
C LEU A 104 -2.41 8.63 -9.66
N ARG A 105 -1.53 7.64 -9.82
CA ARG A 105 -0.82 7.40 -11.07
C ARG A 105 -1.06 5.98 -11.55
N GLU A 106 -1.62 5.88 -12.75
CA GLU A 106 -1.81 4.59 -13.42
C GLU A 106 -0.52 4.15 -14.10
N ILE A 107 -0.14 2.89 -13.85
CA ILE A 107 1.01 2.24 -14.44
C ILE A 107 0.49 1.09 -15.29
N GLY A 108 0.59 1.29 -16.61
CA GLY A 108 0.34 0.24 -17.60
C GLY A 108 1.48 -0.76 -17.68
N GLN A 109 1.22 -1.88 -18.35
CA GLN A 109 2.27 -2.81 -18.72
C GLN A 109 3.28 -2.12 -19.66
N PRO A 110 4.58 -2.43 -19.55
CA PRO A 110 5.58 -1.89 -20.46
C PRO A 110 5.35 -2.39 -21.89
N GLU A 111 5.80 -1.60 -22.86
CA GLU A 111 5.86 -2.02 -24.27
C GLU A 111 6.70 -3.29 -24.42
N SER A 112 6.39 -4.11 -25.44
CA SER A 112 6.99 -5.45 -25.60
C SER A 112 8.52 -5.42 -25.64
N GLU A 113 9.11 -4.39 -26.25
CA GLU A 113 10.57 -4.24 -26.30
C GLU A 113 11.17 -3.91 -24.92
N ALA A 114 10.49 -3.06 -24.13
CA ALA A 114 10.91 -2.72 -22.77
C ALA A 114 10.75 -3.92 -21.82
N GLU A 115 9.68 -4.71 -21.97
CA GLU A 115 9.47 -5.96 -21.22
C GLU A 115 10.63 -6.94 -21.47
N LEU A 116 11.05 -7.11 -22.72
CA LEU A 116 12.17 -7.98 -23.08
C LEU A 116 13.51 -7.48 -22.52
N ARG A 117 13.74 -6.17 -22.50
CA ARG A 117 14.95 -5.58 -21.88
C ARG A 117 14.99 -5.82 -20.37
N ILE A 118 13.86 -5.64 -19.68
CA ILE A 118 13.74 -5.94 -18.24
C ILE A 118 13.98 -7.43 -18.00
N PHE A 119 13.36 -8.29 -18.83
CA PHE A 119 13.53 -9.73 -18.75
C PHE A 119 15.00 -10.15 -18.90
N ALA A 120 15.70 -9.62 -19.90
CA ALA A 120 17.12 -9.87 -20.12
C ALA A 120 17.98 -9.39 -18.94
N ALA A 121 17.69 -8.21 -18.39
CA ALA A 121 18.40 -7.66 -17.24
C ALA A 121 18.15 -8.44 -15.93
N SER A 122 16.96 -9.04 -15.77
CA SER A 122 16.57 -9.82 -14.58
C SER A 122 17.12 -11.26 -14.52
N GLY A 123 17.96 -11.66 -15.49
CA GLY A 123 18.65 -12.96 -15.46
C GLY A 123 17.98 -14.09 -16.25
N GLY A 124 17.04 -13.78 -17.16
CA GLY A 124 16.61 -14.65 -18.27
C GLY A 124 15.91 -15.98 -17.94
N ALA A 125 15.86 -16.41 -16.69
CA ALA A 125 15.38 -17.74 -16.28
C ALA A 125 13.94 -17.70 -15.74
N PHE A 126 12.97 -17.20 -16.52
CA PHE A 126 11.55 -17.41 -16.22
C PHE A 126 10.88 -18.11 -17.41
N ARG A 127 10.52 -19.39 -17.25
CA ARG A 127 9.73 -20.11 -18.26
C ARG A 127 8.38 -19.42 -18.39
N ARG A 128 8.12 -18.76 -19.52
CA ARG A 128 6.78 -18.32 -19.92
C ARG A 128 5.84 -19.53 -19.84
N LYS A 129 5.04 -19.66 -18.78
CA LYS A 129 3.81 -20.45 -18.88
C LYS A 129 2.95 -19.74 -19.93
N ARG A 130 2.52 -20.51 -20.93
CA ARG A 130 1.83 -20.09 -22.16
C ARG A 130 0.96 -18.83 -21.94
N LYS A 131 1.14 -17.84 -22.83
CA LYS A 131 0.23 -16.69 -22.98
C LYS A 131 -1.19 -17.23 -23.15
N ILE A 132 -1.98 -17.21 -22.09
CA ILE A 132 -3.43 -17.17 -22.22
C ILE A 132 -3.69 -15.75 -22.75
N PRO A 133 -4.43 -15.57 -23.87
CA PRO A 133 -4.78 -14.24 -24.32
C PRO A 133 -5.71 -13.64 -23.26
N LEU A 134 -5.16 -12.82 -22.37
CA LEU A 134 -5.97 -11.95 -21.52
C LEU A 134 -6.47 -10.82 -22.43
N PRO A 135 -7.77 -10.52 -22.43
CA PRO A 135 -8.28 -9.37 -23.16
C PRO A 135 -7.51 -8.13 -22.70
N VAL A 136 -7.09 -7.32 -23.66
CA VAL A 136 -6.45 -6.01 -23.46
C VAL A 136 -7.46 -5.04 -22.85
N SER A 137 -7.85 -5.26 -21.60
CA SER A 137 -8.60 -4.31 -20.80
C SER A 137 -7.78 -3.96 -19.56
N GLY A 138 -7.01 -2.86 -19.68
CA GLY A 138 -6.81 -1.89 -18.61
C GLY A 138 -6.46 -2.38 -17.21
N CYS A 139 -5.56 -3.35 -17.03
CA CYS A 139 -5.04 -3.65 -15.70
C CYS A 139 -3.96 -2.62 -15.32
N SER A 140 -4.41 -1.43 -14.90
CA SER A 140 -3.58 -0.33 -14.42
C SER A 140 -3.20 -0.57 -12.96
N ARG A 141 -1.92 -0.83 -12.67
CA ARG A 141 -1.42 -0.73 -11.29
C ARG A 141 -1.41 0.73 -10.89
N LYS A 142 -2.18 1.10 -9.88
CA LYS A 142 -2.19 2.47 -9.36
C LYS A 142 -1.15 2.56 -8.26
N ILE A 143 -0.13 3.37 -8.47
CA ILE A 143 0.71 3.85 -7.38
C ILE A 143 0.17 5.23 -7.03
N SER A 144 -0.29 5.37 -5.80
CA SER A 144 -0.60 6.68 -5.25
C SER A 144 0.42 7.10 -4.22
N ALA A 145 0.82 8.36 -4.29
CA ALA A 145 1.68 8.98 -3.28
C ALA A 145 1.01 10.23 -2.73
N THR A 146 1.05 10.42 -1.42
CA THR A 146 0.76 11.69 -0.77
C THR A 146 2.03 12.55 -0.80
N ALA A 147 1.86 13.84 -1.07
CA ALA A 147 2.95 14.81 -1.21
C ALA A 147 3.53 15.21 0.14
#